data_AF-A0A3P6QHD4-F1
#
_entry.id   AF-A0A3P6QHD4-F1
#
_cell.length_a   1.000
_cell.length_b   1.000
_cell.length_c   1.000
_cell.angle_alpha   90.00
_cell.angle_beta   90.00
_cell.angle_gamma   90.00
#
_symmetry.space_group_name_H-M   'P 1'
#
loop_
_entity.id
_entity.type
_entity.pdbx_description
1 polymer ?
#
loop_
_entity_poly.entity_id
_entity_poly.type
_entity_poly.pdbx_seq_one_letter_code
_entity_poly.pdbx_strand_id
1 'polypeptide(L)'
;MEKEIRSNNLAVYDCVEIPEAPAPREMIDMETTFDKLANEASEVNSSLENLKKTYFELQEMKHLLRKTQIFFEEVIPLYPCPLRRFSTAGVIHREKLPAFERMLWRACSGNVFLKQAEIELPLEDPLTVRHLFTH
;
A
#
# COMPACT_ATOMS: atom_id res chain seq x y z
N MET A 1 12.48 -15.42 -14.50
CA MET A 1 11.59 -16.36 -15.20
C MET A 1 11.36 -17.70 -14.48
N GLU A 2 12.30 -18.67 -14.43
CA GLU A 2 11.99 -20.01 -13.85
C GLU A 2 11.51 -19.98 -12.39
N LYS A 3 12.09 -19.10 -11.57
CA LYS A 3 11.66 -18.88 -10.18
C LYS A 3 10.24 -18.30 -10.10
N GLU A 4 9.86 -17.43 -11.04
CA GLU A 4 8.53 -16.82 -11.10
C GLU A 4 7.47 -17.79 -11.61
N ILE A 5 7.83 -18.68 -12.56
CA ILE A 5 6.95 -19.74 -13.07
C ILE A 5 6.58 -20.71 -11.94
N ARG A 6 7.58 -21.13 -11.15
CA ARG A 6 7.37 -21.98 -9.97
C ARG A 6 6.58 -21.26 -8.88
N SER A 7 6.84 -19.97 -8.69
CA SER A 7 6.14 -19.15 -7.69
C SER A 7 4.66 -18.91 -8.03
N ASN A 8 4.30 -18.85 -9.31
CA ASN A 8 2.93 -18.61 -9.76
C ASN A 8 2.13 -19.90 -10.05
N ASN A 9 2.65 -21.07 -9.67
CA ASN A 9 2.03 -22.38 -9.97
C ASN A 9 1.66 -22.56 -11.45
N LEU A 10 2.51 -22.04 -12.35
CA LEU A 10 2.29 -22.21 -13.78
C LEU A 10 2.80 -23.60 -14.19
N ALA A 11 1.89 -24.46 -14.64
CA ALA A 11 2.21 -25.77 -15.16
C ALA A 11 2.99 -25.61 -16.47
N VAL A 12 4.27 -25.97 -16.44
CA VAL A 12 5.07 -26.10 -17.66
C VAL A 12 4.72 -27.45 -18.27
N TYR A 13 4.26 -27.46 -19.53
CA TYR A 13 4.04 -28.70 -20.25
C TYR A 13 5.39 -29.34 -20.57
N ASP A 14 5.54 -30.61 -20.21
CA ASP A 14 6.70 -31.40 -20.61
C ASP A 14 6.63 -31.71 -22.12
N CYS A 15 7.66 -31.32 -22.85
CA CYS A 15 7.77 -31.62 -24.28
C CYS A 15 7.98 -33.13 -24.47
N VAL A 16 7.02 -33.79 -25.14
CA VAL A 16 7.09 -35.22 -25.47
C VAL A 16 8.02 -35.49 -26.66
N GLU A 17 8.20 -34.49 -27.54
CA GLU A 17 9.09 -34.56 -28.71
C GLU A 17 10.16 -33.45 -28.62
N ILE A 18 11.41 -33.82 -28.88
CA ILE A 18 12.54 -32.89 -28.91
C ILE A 18 12.57 -32.24 -30.30
N PRO A 19 12.40 -30.91 -30.40
CA PRO A 19 12.43 -30.22 -31.68
C PRO A 19 13.84 -30.27 -32.31
N GLU A 20 13.90 -30.25 -33.63
CA GLU A 20 15.16 -30.13 -34.37
C GLU A 20 15.84 -28.79 -34.06
N ALA A 21 17.18 -28.79 -34.02
CA ALA A 21 17.94 -27.61 -33.63
C ALA A 21 17.72 -26.46 -34.62
N PRO A 22 17.30 -25.27 -34.15
CA PRO A 22 17.03 -24.12 -35.00
C PRO A 22 18.31 -23.58 -35.64
N ALA A 23 18.17 -22.86 -36.75
CA ALA A 23 19.31 -22.26 -37.43
C ALA A 23 19.92 -21.10 -36.60
N PRO A 24 21.23 -20.79 -36.74
CA PRO A 24 21.87 -19.74 -35.93
C PRO A 24 21.24 -18.35 -36.04
N ARG A 25 20.62 -18.02 -37.16
CA ARG A 25 19.88 -16.75 -37.34
C ARG A 25 18.58 -16.73 -36.54
N GLU A 26 17.83 -17.81 -36.58
CA GLU A 26 16.56 -17.95 -35.86
C GLU A 26 16.80 -17.95 -34.35
N MET A 27 17.93 -18.51 -33.90
CA MET A 27 18.36 -18.46 -32.50
C MET A 27 18.56 -17.02 -32.01
N ILE A 28 19.19 -16.16 -32.82
CA ILE A 28 19.39 -14.74 -32.47
C ILE A 28 18.04 -14.02 -32.39
N ASP A 29 17.16 -14.24 -33.36
CA ASP A 29 15.83 -13.62 -33.34
C ASP A 29 15.05 -14.05 -32.08
N MET A 30 15.09 -15.35 -31.74
CA MET A 30 14.47 -15.87 -30.52
C MET A 30 15.08 -15.24 -29.26
N GLU A 31 16.40 -15.12 -29.17
CA GLU A 31 17.09 -14.46 -28.05
C GLU A 31 16.60 -13.02 -27.86
N THR A 32 16.49 -12.25 -28.94
CA THR A 32 15.95 -10.88 -28.84
C THR A 32 14.49 -10.84 -28.38
N THR A 33 13.67 -11.82 -28.76
CA THR A 33 12.28 -11.90 -28.29
C THR A 33 12.21 -12.30 -26.81
N PHE A 34 13.07 -13.20 -26.36
CA PHE A 34 13.16 -13.59 -24.95
C PHE A 34 13.60 -12.43 -24.06
N ASP A 35 14.60 -11.66 -24.48
CA ASP A 35 15.05 -10.48 -23.74
C ASP A 35 13.94 -9.43 -23.63
N LYS A 36 13.19 -9.17 -24.71
CA LYS A 36 12.04 -8.27 -24.69
C LYS A 36 10.96 -8.75 -23.73
N LEU A 37 10.56 -10.01 -23.83
CA LEU A 37 9.53 -10.60 -22.96
C LEU A 37 9.95 -10.59 -21.49
N ALA A 38 11.23 -10.85 -21.20
CA ALA A 38 11.77 -10.79 -19.84
C ALA A 38 11.71 -9.37 -19.27
N ASN A 39 12.05 -8.37 -20.09
CA ASN A 39 11.95 -6.96 -19.70
C ASN A 39 10.49 -6.54 -19.46
N GLU A 40 9.58 -6.86 -20.38
CA GLU A 40 8.15 -6.59 -20.24
C GLU A 40 7.56 -7.23 -18.98
N ALA A 41 7.91 -8.49 -18.68
CA ALA A 41 7.46 -9.17 -17.47
C ALA A 41 7.96 -8.48 -16.18
N SER A 42 9.22 -8.05 -16.19
CA SER A 42 9.82 -7.30 -15.06
C SER A 42 9.12 -5.94 -14.86
N GLU A 43 8.85 -5.22 -15.94
CA GLU A 43 8.14 -3.94 -15.92
C GLU A 43 6.71 -4.09 -15.41
N VAL A 44 5.97 -5.10 -15.89
CA VAL A 44 4.62 -5.40 -15.41
C VAL A 44 4.64 -5.71 -13.92
N ASN A 45 5.59 -6.52 -13.45
CA ASN A 45 5.69 -6.86 -12.04
C ASN A 45 5.99 -5.62 -11.17
N SER A 46 6.91 -4.75 -11.61
CA SER A 46 7.19 -3.47 -10.92
C SER A 46 5.96 -2.56 -10.90
N SER A 47 5.23 -2.46 -12.01
CA SER A 47 4.01 -1.64 -12.10
C SER A 47 2.91 -2.15 -11.16
N LEU A 48 2.79 -3.47 -10.99
CA LEU A 48 1.83 -4.12 -10.09
C LEU A 48 2.18 -3.87 -8.63
N GLU A 49 3.46 -3.94 -8.25
CA GLU A 49 3.90 -3.57 -6.91
C GLU A 49 3.61 -2.10 -6.59
N ASN A 50 3.84 -1.19 -7.54
CA ASN A 50 3.54 0.23 -7.37
C ASN A 50 2.03 0.48 -7.21
N LEU A 51 1.20 -0.15 -8.05
CA LEU A 51 -0.25 -0.03 -7.95
C LEU A 51 -0.76 -0.54 -6.60
N LYS A 52 -0.21 -1.65 -6.10
CA LYS A 52 -0.54 -2.18 -4.77
C LYS A 52 -0.21 -1.17 -3.67
N LYS A 53 0.98 -0.56 -3.69
CA LYS A 53 1.37 0.48 -2.72
C LYS A 53 0.37 1.65 -2.74
N THR A 54 0.08 2.20 -3.91
CA THR A 54 -0.88 3.31 -4.05
C THR A 54 -2.28 2.93 -3.57
N TYR A 55 -2.75 1.71 -3.86
CA TYR A 55 -4.04 1.23 -3.37
C TYR A 55 -4.09 1.20 -1.84
N PHE A 56 -3.04 0.73 -1.19
CA PHE A 56 -2.95 0.68 0.26
C PHE A 56 -2.93 2.07 0.89
N GLU A 57 -2.14 3.01 0.36
CA GLU A 57 -2.13 4.42 0.80
C GLU A 57 -3.54 5.06 0.68
N LEU A 58 -4.24 4.82 -0.43
CA LEU A 58 -5.59 5.33 -0.63
C LEU A 58 -6.61 4.70 0.32
N GLN A 59 -6.45 3.42 0.63
CA GLN A 59 -7.33 2.72 1.57
C GLN A 59 -7.15 3.26 3.00
N GLU A 60 -5.91 3.55 3.41
CA GLU A 60 -5.62 4.21 4.68
C GLU A 60 -6.28 5.60 4.74
N MET A 61 -6.11 6.41 3.69
CA MET A 61 -6.75 7.73 3.59
C MET A 61 -8.28 7.64 3.65
N LYS A 62 -8.89 6.69 2.95
CA LYS A 62 -10.34 6.46 2.96
C LYS A 62 -10.85 6.09 4.35
N HIS A 63 -10.11 5.27 5.09
CA HIS A 63 -10.47 4.91 6.45
C HIS A 63 -10.39 6.12 7.39
N LEU A 64 -9.31 6.90 7.27
CA LEU A 64 -9.16 8.15 8.01
C LEU A 64 -10.37 9.07 7.75
N LEU A 65 -10.72 9.30 6.48
CA LEU A 65 -11.85 10.17 6.12
C LEU A 65 -13.18 9.70 6.71
N ARG A 66 -13.43 8.39 6.73
CA ARG A 66 -14.66 7.83 7.32
C ARG A 66 -14.72 8.04 8.83
N LYS A 67 -13.62 7.81 9.54
CA LYS A 67 -13.57 8.02 10.99
C LYS A 67 -13.64 9.51 11.33
N THR A 68 -12.94 10.38 10.60
CA THR A 68 -12.98 11.83 10.83
C THR A 68 -14.33 12.44 10.51
N GLN A 69 -15.04 11.98 9.48
CA GLN A 69 -16.40 12.43 9.16
C GLN A 69 -17.34 12.26 10.36
N ILE A 70 -17.33 11.08 11.00
CA ILE A 70 -18.14 10.79 12.20
C ILE A 70 -17.74 11.73 13.36
N PHE A 71 -16.44 12.00 13.53
CA PHE A 71 -15.96 12.88 14.60
C PHE A 71 -16.34 14.35 14.43
N PHE A 72 -16.46 14.85 13.20
CA PHE A 72 -16.88 16.23 12.96
C PHE A 72 -18.38 16.43 13.16
N GLU A 73 -19.21 15.42 12.89
CA GLU A 73 -20.66 15.49 13.13
C GLU A 73 -21.01 15.63 14.64
N GLU A 74 -20.25 15.00 15.53
CA GLU A 74 -20.47 15.08 16.99
C GLU A 74 -20.10 16.43 17.63
N VAL A 75 -19.22 17.22 17.01
CA VAL A 75 -18.67 18.45 17.62
C VAL A 75 -19.49 19.70 17.26
N ILE A 76 -20.44 19.57 16.32
CA ILE A 76 -21.23 20.69 15.79
C ILE A 76 -22.40 21.17 16.70
N PRO A 77 -23.03 20.37 17.60
CA PRO A 77 -24.29 20.85 18.18
C PRO A 77 -24.17 21.81 19.37
N LEU A 78 -22.98 22.17 19.89
CA LEU A 78 -22.93 22.90 21.19
C LEU A 78 -22.33 24.31 21.25
N TYR A 79 -21.66 24.88 20.24
CA TYR A 79 -21.19 26.27 20.36
C TYR A 79 -21.08 27.01 19.01
N PRO A 80 -21.85 28.08 18.76
CA PRO A 80 -21.64 28.96 17.61
C PRO A 80 -20.46 29.89 17.90
N CYS A 81 -19.23 29.46 17.62
CA CYS A 81 -18.04 30.28 17.82
C CYS A 81 -17.51 30.82 16.47
N PRO A 82 -17.39 32.14 16.26
CA PRO A 82 -17.03 32.74 14.97
C PRO A 82 -15.52 32.74 14.66
N LEU A 83 -14.69 32.12 15.50
CA LEU A 83 -13.25 32.12 15.29
C LEU A 83 -12.87 30.96 14.36
N ARG A 84 -12.33 31.36 13.21
CA ARG A 84 -11.74 30.54 12.14
C ARG A 84 -10.96 29.35 12.74
N ARG A 85 -11.64 28.21 12.87
CA ARG A 85 -11.11 27.00 13.49
C ARG A 85 -10.55 26.13 12.38
N PHE A 86 -9.24 25.93 12.37
CA PHE A 86 -8.59 25.03 11.44
C PHE A 86 -8.55 23.64 12.08
N SER A 87 -9.14 22.65 11.40
CA SER A 87 -9.07 21.25 11.81
C SER A 87 -8.11 20.51 10.89
N THR A 88 -7.12 19.84 11.49
CA THR A 88 -6.17 19.02 10.75
C THR A 88 -6.37 17.56 11.17
N ALA A 89 -6.50 16.66 10.20
CA ALA A 89 -6.54 15.23 10.42
C ALA A 89 -5.33 14.56 9.76
N GLY A 90 -4.84 13.47 10.36
CA GLY A 90 -3.67 12.74 9.87
C GLY A 90 -3.59 11.33 10.46
N VAL A 91 -2.69 10.52 9.91
CA VAL A 91 -2.36 9.18 10.41
C VAL A 91 -1.03 9.25 11.16
N ILE A 92 -0.94 8.58 12.30
CA ILE A 92 0.30 8.44 13.06
C ILE A 92 0.40 7.02 13.62
N HIS A 93 1.61 6.46 13.62
CA HIS A 93 1.87 5.18 14.29
C HIS A 93 1.58 5.28 15.79
N ARG A 94 0.97 4.22 16.35
CA ARG A 94 0.54 4.18 17.76
C ARG A 94 1.68 4.43 18.75
N GLU A 95 2.88 3.88 18.48
CA GLU A 95 4.09 4.12 19.30
C GLU A 95 4.45 5.60 19.45
N LYS A 96 4.17 6.40 18.41
CA LYS A 96 4.54 7.81 18.35
C LYS A 96 3.46 8.73 18.90
N LEU A 97 2.25 8.21 19.13
CA LEU A 97 1.11 8.98 19.60
C LEU A 97 1.35 9.67 20.95
N PRO A 98 1.89 9.01 22.01
CA PRO A 98 2.10 9.67 23.30
C PRO A 98 3.13 10.81 23.22
N ALA A 99 4.14 10.68 22.36
CA ALA A 99 5.14 11.73 22.15
C ALA A 99 4.54 12.93 21.40
N PHE A 100 3.72 12.66 20.38
CA PHE A 100 3.03 13.67 19.59
C PHE A 100 2.01 14.46 20.41
N GLU A 101 1.23 13.79 21.26
CA GLU A 101 0.27 14.44 22.16
C GLU A 101 0.98 15.39 23.14
N ARG A 102 2.06 14.93 23.78
CA ARG A 102 2.88 15.77 24.67
C ARG A 102 3.47 16.99 23.95
N MET A 103 3.86 16.84 22.68
CA MET A 103 4.35 17.94 21.86
C MET A 103 3.25 18.96 21.59
N LEU A 104 2.07 18.50 21.13
CA LEU A 104 0.92 19.37 20.87
C LEU A 104 0.46 20.11 22.12
N TRP A 105 0.39 19.42 23.26
CA TRP A 105 0.00 20.03 24.54
C TRP A 105 0.91 21.19 24.93
N ARG A 106 2.23 21.03 24.73
CA ARG A 106 3.24 22.05 25.02
C ARG A 106 3.17 23.22 24.03
N ALA A 107 3.03 22.93 22.74
CA ALA A 107 3.02 23.93 21.68
C ALA A 107 1.74 24.79 21.69
N CYS A 108 0.60 24.19 22.04
CA CYS A 108 -0.71 24.86 22.06
C CYS A 108 -1.12 25.35 23.46
N SER A 109 -0.22 25.32 24.45
CA SER A 109 -0.47 25.77 25.84
C SER A 109 -1.74 25.18 26.47
N GLY A 110 -2.04 23.91 26.18
CA GLY A 110 -3.24 23.22 26.68
C GLY A 110 -4.53 23.48 25.88
N ASN A 111 -4.52 24.38 24.90
CA ASN A 111 -5.68 24.65 24.02
C ASN A 111 -5.70 23.71 22.80
N VAL A 112 -5.55 22.40 23.03
CA VAL A 112 -5.61 21.38 21.98
C VAL A 112 -6.70 20.35 22.28
N PHE A 113 -7.49 20.02 21.27
CA PHE A 113 -8.47 18.95 21.34
C PHE A 113 -8.05 17.85 20.36
N LEU A 114 -7.54 16.74 20.90
CA LEU A 114 -7.11 15.58 20.12
C LEU A 114 -8.15 14.46 20.28
N LYS A 115 -8.72 14.00 19.18
CA LYS A 115 -9.50 12.75 19.13
C LYS A 115 -8.68 11.71 18.37
N GLN A 116 -8.65 10.49 18.89
CA GLN A 116 -8.00 9.35 18.26
C GLN A 116 -9.06 8.29 17.91
N ALA A 117 -8.89 7.65 16.76
CA ALA A 117 -9.59 6.41 16.42
C ALA A 117 -8.57 5.38 16.01
N GLU A 118 -8.79 4.16 16.48
CA GLU A 118 -8.07 3.00 15.99
C GLU A 118 -8.59 2.59 14.61
N ILE A 119 -7.65 2.30 13.72
CA ILE A 119 -7.93 1.63 12.45
C ILE A 119 -8.04 0.13 12.77
N GLU A 120 -9.26 -0.40 12.73
CA GLU A 120 -9.61 -1.77 13.18
C GLU A 120 -9.28 -2.87 12.16
N LEU A 121 -9.05 -2.51 10.88
CA LEU A 121 -8.67 -3.52 9.88
C LEU A 121 -7.15 -3.69 9.87
N PRO A 122 -6.62 -4.91 10.12
CA PRO A 122 -5.28 -5.22 9.65
C PRO A 122 -5.30 -5.07 8.13
N LEU A 123 -4.36 -4.29 7.61
CA LEU A 123 -4.11 -4.19 6.18
C LEU A 123 -3.51 -5.55 5.75
N GLU A 124 -4.36 -6.56 5.55
CA GLU A 124 -3.91 -7.89 5.12
C GLU A 124 -3.51 -7.84 3.65
N ASP A 125 -2.21 -8.02 3.41
CA ASP A 125 -1.69 -8.45 2.12
C ASP A 125 -1.85 -9.99 2.03
N PRO A 126 -2.73 -10.53 1.17
CA PRO A 126 -2.92 -11.98 1.04
C PRO A 126 -1.71 -12.72 0.47
N LEU A 127 -0.65 -12.02 0.03
CA LEU A 127 0.57 -12.65 -0.49
C LEU A 127 1.79 -12.46 0.42
N THR A 128 1.74 -11.52 1.35
CA THR A 128 2.83 -11.29 2.30
C THR A 128 2.25 -11.44 3.68
N VAL A 129 2.50 -12.60 4.32
CA VAL A 129 2.22 -12.85 5.74
C VAL A 129 3.13 -11.95 6.61
N ARG A 130 2.97 -10.64 6.45
CA ARG A 130 3.49 -9.60 7.33
C ARG A 130 2.26 -8.92 7.89
N HIS A 131 1.82 -9.45 9.01
CA HIS A 131 1.12 -8.65 9.98
C HIS A 131 1.98 -7.41 10.22
N LEU A 132 1.58 -6.26 9.70
CA LEU A 132 2.03 -4.99 10.25
C LEU A 132 1.37 -4.88 11.62
N PHE A 133 1.89 -5.66 12.57
CA PHE A 133 1.75 -5.37 13.98
C PHE A 133 2.36 -3.99 14.15
N THR A 134 1.51 -2.99 14.25
CA THR A 134 1.86 -1.81 15.03
C THR A 134 2.08 -2.32 16.45
N HIS A 135 3.36 -2.54 16.81
CA HIS A 135 3.75 -2.40 18.21
C HIS A 135 3.56 -0.94 18.65
#